data_AF-A0A7T6Z4U6-F1
#
_entry.id   AF-A0A7T6Z4U6-F1
#
_cell.length_a   1.000
_cell.length_b   1.000
_cell.length_c   1.000
_cell.angle_alpha   90.00
_cell.angle_beta   90.00
_cell.angle_gamma   90.00
#
_symmetry.space_group_name_H-M   'P 1'
#
loop_
_entity.id
_entity.type
_entity.pdbx_description
1 polymer ?
#
loop_
_entity_poly.entity_id
_entity_poly.type
_entity_poly.pdbx_seq_one_letter_code
_entity_poly.pdbx_strand_id
1 'polypeptide(L)'
;MKNVKHFIMKPNHMDQGLFLWKKKKLVDPWQMLKLDSIREIEKRVHHCPQKAGSDVYTSAITDYMRECRRFLPENDANHLEVFLLKQYSLE
;
A
#
# COMPACT_ATOMS: atom_id res chain seq x y z
N MET A 1 17.01 31.44 -48.61
CA MET A 1 17.84 30.27 -48.24
C MET A 1 18.58 30.65 -46.96
N LYS A 2 18.47 30.01 -45.80
CA LYS A 2 18.15 28.63 -45.44
C LYS A 2 17.27 28.61 -44.18
N ASN A 3 16.27 27.72 -44.20
CA ASN A 3 15.48 27.30 -43.06
C ASN A 3 16.37 26.62 -42.02
N VAL A 4 16.37 27.11 -40.78
CA VAL A 4 16.89 26.35 -39.63
C VAL A 4 15.70 26.04 -38.73
N LYS A 5 15.10 24.86 -38.98
CA LYS A 5 14.11 24.24 -38.10
C LYS A 5 14.83 23.80 -36.83
N HIS A 6 14.79 24.61 -35.78
CA HIS A 6 15.10 24.09 -34.44
C HIS A 6 13.89 23.30 -33.95
N PHE A 7 14.12 21.98 -33.84
CA PHE A 7 13.18 21.02 -33.28
C PHE A 7 12.79 21.46 -31.87
N ILE A 8 11.50 21.74 -31.68
CA ILE A 8 10.89 21.78 -30.35
C ILE A 8 10.89 20.32 -29.86
N MET A 9 11.94 19.96 -29.12
CA MET A 9 11.93 18.77 -28.28
C MET A 9 10.88 19.01 -27.18
N LYS A 10 9.72 18.38 -27.34
CA LYS A 10 8.75 18.23 -26.24
C LYS A 10 9.49 17.57 -25.07
N PRO A 11 9.43 18.10 -23.84
CA PRO A 11 9.77 17.29 -22.69
C PRO A 11 8.74 16.16 -22.64
N ASN A 12 9.20 14.95 -22.97
CA ASN A 12 8.47 13.73 -22.69
C ASN A 12 8.06 13.76 -21.23
N HIS A 13 6.79 13.45 -21.00
CA HIS A 13 6.19 13.20 -19.70
C HIS A 13 7.09 12.20 -18.95
N MET A 14 7.97 12.72 -18.10
CA MET A 14 8.61 11.92 -17.06
C MET A 14 7.55 11.72 -15.98
N ASP A 15 6.64 10.79 -16.21
CA ASP A 15 5.85 10.16 -15.15
C ASP A 15 6.75 9.08 -14.48
N GLN A 16 7.87 9.54 -13.93
CA GLN A 16 8.79 8.71 -13.18
C GLN A 16 9.10 9.40 -11.87
N GLY A 17 8.49 8.87 -10.83
CA GLY A 17 8.91 9.07 -9.46
C GLY A 17 8.62 10.46 -8.97
N LEU A 18 7.37 10.67 -8.57
CA LEU A 18 6.99 11.66 -7.56
C LEU A 18 7.73 11.31 -6.24
N PHE A 19 9.05 11.49 -6.21
CA PHE A 19 9.88 11.53 -5.00
C PHE A 19 9.53 12.83 -4.29
N LEU A 20 8.32 12.85 -3.73
CA LEU A 20 7.94 13.78 -2.69
C LEU A 20 8.85 13.50 -1.51
N TRP A 21 9.92 14.29 -1.42
CA TRP A 21 10.50 14.79 -0.17
C TRP A 21 9.44 15.56 0.64
N LYS A 22 8.27 14.95 0.89
CA LYS A 22 7.29 15.46 1.83
C LYS A 22 7.78 15.09 3.20
N LYS A 23 8.34 16.09 3.87
CA LYS A 23 8.36 16.28 5.34
C LYS A 23 8.44 14.96 6.10
N LYS A 24 9.62 14.66 6.66
CA LYS A 24 9.75 13.83 7.87
C LYS A 24 8.94 14.46 9.01
N LYS A 25 7.61 14.47 8.91
CA LYS A 25 6.74 14.36 10.07
C LYS A 25 7.19 13.05 10.69
N LEU A 26 7.44 13.06 11.99
CA LEU A 26 7.51 11.85 12.79
C LEU A 26 6.24 11.06 12.48
N VAL A 27 6.30 10.17 11.48
CA VAL A 27 5.17 9.31 11.17
C VAL A 27 5.19 8.33 12.32
N ASP A 28 4.20 8.49 13.17
CA ASP A 28 3.98 7.63 14.32
C ASP A 28 4.18 6.17 13.89
N PRO A 29 5.04 5.39 14.59
CA PRO A 29 5.40 4.03 14.16
C PRO A 29 4.18 3.14 13.92
N TRP A 30 3.10 3.37 14.66
CA TRP A 30 1.84 2.66 14.50
C TRP A 30 1.13 3.01 13.19
N GLN A 31 1.18 4.27 12.76
CA GLN A 31 0.66 4.68 11.44
C GLN A 31 1.47 4.09 10.29
N MET A 32 2.81 3.99 10.44
CA MET A 32 3.64 3.31 9.44
C MET A 32 3.28 1.83 9.35
N LEU A 33 3.15 1.15 10.48
CA LEU A 33 2.79 -0.27 10.51
C LEU A 33 1.44 -0.52 9.84
N LYS A 34 0.42 0.30 10.11
CA LYS A 34 -0.90 0.21 9.47
C LYS A 34 -0.83 0.31 7.95
N LEU A 35 -0.06 1.28 7.45
CA LEU A 35 0.13 1.47 6.01
C LEU A 35 0.90 0.31 5.38
N ASP A 36 1.94 -0.19 6.04
CA ASP A 36 2.71 -1.34 5.57
C ASP A 36 1.85 -2.60 5.52
N SER A 37 1.01 -2.80 6.55
CA SER A 37 0.03 -3.89 6.62
C SER A 37 -0.92 -3.85 5.42
N ILE A 38 -1.52 -2.68 5.12
CA ILE A 38 -2.41 -2.52 3.96
C ILE A 38 -1.68 -2.92 2.66
N ARG A 39 -0.45 -2.45 2.47
CA ARG A 39 0.33 -2.76 1.26
C ARG A 39 0.63 -4.25 1.14
N GLU A 40 0.93 -4.92 2.24
CA GLU A 40 1.14 -6.37 2.24
C GLU A 40 -0.16 -7.13 1.92
N ILE A 41 -1.30 -6.73 2.48
CA ILE A 41 -2.61 -7.32 2.15
C ILE A 41 -2.93 -7.13 0.66
N GLU A 42 -2.80 -5.91 0.14
CA GLU A 42 -3.05 -5.65 -1.28
C GLU A 42 -2.13 -6.49 -2.16
N LYS A 43 -0.84 -6.61 -1.83
CA LYS A 43 0.10 -7.46 -2.56
C LYS A 43 -0.33 -8.93 -2.56
N ARG A 44 -0.76 -9.48 -1.41
CA ARG A 44 -1.28 -10.86 -1.32
C ARG A 44 -2.52 -11.07 -2.18
N VAL A 45 -3.44 -10.11 -2.15
CA VAL A 45 -4.68 -10.17 -2.95
C VAL A 45 -4.38 -10.07 -4.44
N HIS A 46 -3.47 -9.16 -4.85
CA HIS A 46 -3.05 -9.02 -6.26
C HIS A 46 -2.34 -10.26 -6.81
N HIS A 47 -1.65 -11.01 -5.96
CA HIS A 47 -1.02 -12.28 -6.33
C HIS A 47 -2.02 -13.46 -6.38
N CYS A 48 -3.25 -13.28 -5.89
CA CYS A 48 -4.28 -14.31 -5.94
C CYS A 48 -4.99 -14.27 -7.31
N PRO A 49 -4.88 -15.33 -8.13
CA PRO A 49 -5.51 -15.36 -9.46
C PRO A 49 -7.04 -15.52 -9.42
N GLN A 50 -7.62 -15.70 -8.22
CA GLN A 50 -9.06 -15.87 -8.03
C GLN A 50 -9.73 -14.51 -7.84
N LYS A 51 -10.87 -14.31 -8.52
CA LYS A 51 -11.66 -13.07 -8.58
C LYS A 51 -11.60 -12.27 -7.28
N ALA A 52 -11.14 -11.02 -7.37
CA ALA A 52 -11.15 -10.05 -6.28
C ALA A 52 -12.56 -9.97 -5.66
N GLY A 53 -12.70 -10.54 -4.48
CA GLY A 53 -13.92 -10.57 -3.69
C GLY A 53 -13.58 -10.45 -2.22
N SER A 54 -14.57 -10.08 -1.40
CA SER A 54 -14.42 -9.83 0.03
C SER A 54 -13.72 -10.99 0.78
N ASP A 55 -14.00 -12.24 0.39
CA ASP A 55 -13.34 -13.44 0.93
C ASP A 55 -11.82 -13.48 0.75
N VAL A 56 -11.30 -12.91 -0.35
CA VAL A 56 -9.86 -12.91 -0.62
C VAL A 56 -9.15 -11.96 0.34
N TYR A 57 -9.75 -10.80 0.62
CA TYR A 57 -9.24 -9.85 1.61
C TYR A 57 -9.31 -10.44 3.02
N THR A 58 -10.43 -11.06 3.41
CA THR A 58 -10.56 -11.74 4.72
C THR A 58 -9.49 -12.82 4.90
N SER A 59 -9.25 -13.62 3.87
CA SER A 59 -8.23 -14.68 3.90
C SER A 59 -6.82 -14.09 4.03
N ALA A 60 -6.50 -13.05 3.24
CA ALA A 60 -5.21 -12.37 3.30
C ALA A 60 -4.96 -11.72 4.67
N ILE A 61 -5.98 -11.08 5.26
CA ILE A 61 -5.90 -10.47 6.59
C ILE A 61 -5.67 -11.54 7.65
N THR A 62 -6.40 -12.65 7.59
CA THR A 62 -6.26 -13.75 8.56
C THR A 62 -4.85 -14.35 8.54
N ASP A 63 -4.30 -14.57 7.34
CA ASP A 63 -2.95 -15.09 7.16
C ASP A 63 -1.89 -14.10 7.68
N TYR A 64 -2.02 -12.83 7.33
CA TYR A 64 -1.14 -11.76 7.81
C TYR A 64 -1.20 -11.60 9.34
N MET A 65 -2.40 -11.59 9.92
CA MET A 65 -2.58 -11.46 11.37
C MET A 65 -1.98 -12.64 12.14
N ARG A 66 -1.99 -13.85 11.58
CA ARG A 66 -1.32 -15.02 12.16
C ARG A 66 0.19 -14.82 12.29
N GLU A 67 0.82 -14.15 11.31
CA GLU A 67 2.23 -13.79 11.37
C GLU A 67 2.47 -12.65 12.36
N CYS A 68 1.66 -11.58 12.29
CA CYS A 68 1.74 -10.43 13.18
C CYS A 68 1.65 -10.79 14.67
N ARG A 69 0.74 -11.69 15.05
CA ARG A 69 0.57 -12.15 16.45
C ARG A 69 1.82 -12.81 17.04
N ARG A 70 2.82 -13.18 16.23
CA ARG A 70 4.11 -13.70 16.72
C ARG A 70 5.08 -12.59 17.16
N PHE A 71 4.89 -11.37 16.64
CA PHE A 71 5.81 -10.24 16.81
C PHE A 71 5.17 -9.05 17.53
N LEU A 72 3.83 -8.95 17.49
CA LEU A 72 3.05 -7.90 18.13
C LEU A 72 2.36 -8.44 19.39
N PRO A 73 2.26 -7.61 20.45
CA PRO A 73 1.46 -7.97 21.61
C PRO A 73 -0.01 -8.10 21.19
N GLU A 74 -0.75 -8.96 21.90
CA GLU A 74 -2.14 -9.34 21.55
C GLU A 74 -3.05 -8.11 21.38
N ASN A 75 -2.93 -7.12 22.25
CA ASN A 75 -3.74 -5.90 22.18
C ASN A 75 -3.50 -5.10 20.89
N ASP A 76 -2.24 -4.94 20.49
CA ASP A 76 -1.90 -4.23 19.26
C ASP A 76 -2.29 -5.07 18.03
N ALA A 77 -2.09 -6.38 18.06
CA ALA A 77 -2.55 -7.26 17.00
C ALA A 77 -4.07 -7.18 16.81
N ASN A 78 -4.85 -7.16 17.89
CA ASN A 78 -6.31 -7.00 17.83
C ASN A 78 -6.71 -5.63 17.26
N HIS A 79 -6.03 -4.56 17.67
CA HIS A 79 -6.25 -3.22 17.10
C HIS A 79 -5.93 -3.15 15.61
N LEU A 80 -4.88 -3.86 15.17
CA LEU A 80 -4.49 -3.93 13.77
C LEU A 80 -5.50 -4.74 12.94
N GLU A 81 -5.98 -5.87 13.46
CA GLU A 81 -7.00 -6.71 12.82
C GLU A 81 -8.30 -5.92 12.60
N VAL A 82 -8.82 -5.27 13.64
CA VAL A 82 -10.02 -4.43 13.54
C VAL A 82 -9.81 -3.28 12.55
N PHE A 83 -8.63 -2.67 12.55
CA PHE A 83 -8.30 -1.63 11.58
C PHE A 83 -8.35 -2.15 10.14
N LEU A 84 -7.75 -3.32 9.88
CA LEU A 84 -7.72 -3.92 8.55
C LEU A 84 -9.12 -4.35 8.10
N LEU A 85 -9.93 -4.97 8.97
CA LEU A 85 -11.31 -5.35 8.66
C LEU A 85 -12.18 -4.14 8.29
N LYS A 86 -12.07 -3.04 9.06
CA LYS A 86 -12.77 -1.78 8.76
C LYS A 86 -12.31 -1.14 7.45
N GLN A 87 -11.01 -1.22 7.14
CA GLN A 87 -10.45 -0.63 5.92
C GLN A 87 -11.03 -1.25 4.64
N TYR A 88 -11.41 -2.54 4.69
CA TYR A 88 -11.99 -3.26 3.55
C TYR A 88 -13.50 -3.49 3.67
N SER A 89 -14.17 -2.84 4.63
CA SER A 89 -15.62 -2.98 4.87
C SER A 89 -16.07 -4.44 5.05
N LEU A 90 -15.29 -5.20 5.82
CA LEU A 90 -15.54 -6.62 6.13
C LEU A 90 -16.20 -6.83 7.50
N GLU A 91 -16.48 -5.75 8.23
CA GLU A 91 -17.12 -5.70 9.55
C GLU A 91 -18.63 -5.48 9.45
#